data_AF-A0A504JQU4-F1
#
_entry.id   AF-A0A504JQU4-F1
#
_cell.length_a   1.000
_cell.length_b   1.000
_cell.length_c   1.000
_cell.angle_alpha   90.00
_cell.angle_beta   90.00
_cell.angle_gamma   90.00
#
_symmetry.space_group_name_H-M   'P 1'
#
loop_
_entity.id
_entity.type
_entity.pdbx_description
1 polymer ?
#
loop_
_entity_poly.entity_id
_entity_poly.type
_entity_poly.pdbx_seq_one_letter_code
_entity_poly.pdbx_strand_id
1 'polypeptide(L)'
;MKGLFFLESQKTYIDFKHYENIIGMEIPPMMKLFYQSFDFSESFSIPEFYHPIYESKYYIGDLVFEQLKKWPITLDKIDTLDEITNNWEIKKNEKDWYTNHLLRIAQIDIGGGIYIGMQNELKDNVILDIWDSEERNIPISNNIFDFFNGLELILNEESLYGYKYSQLYKNWGEDFWRVRS
;
A
#
# COMPACT_ATOMS: atom_id res chain seq x y z
N MET A 1 -13.28 -8.39 1.45
CA MET A 1 -13.66 -6.97 1.69
C MET A 1 -12.73 -6.11 0.86
N LYS A 2 -13.24 -5.05 0.21
CA LYS A 2 -12.46 -4.25 -0.76
C LYS A 2 -11.47 -3.30 -0.08
N GLY A 3 -10.34 -3.02 -0.73
CA GLY A 3 -9.22 -2.26 -0.18
C GLY A 3 -9.56 -0.88 0.40
N LEU A 4 -10.44 -0.12 -0.26
CA LEU A 4 -10.81 1.23 0.21
C LEU A 4 -11.48 1.26 1.59
N PHE A 5 -12.04 0.14 2.07
CA PHE A 5 -12.64 0.07 3.41
C PHE A 5 -11.61 0.12 4.54
N PHE A 6 -10.33 -0.09 4.23
CA PHE A 6 -9.24 -0.11 5.21
C PHE A 6 -8.49 1.22 5.30
N LEU A 7 -8.98 2.25 4.61
CA LEU A 7 -8.38 3.58 4.60
C LEU A 7 -9.23 4.55 5.44
N GLU A 8 -8.56 5.31 6.28
CA GLU A 8 -9.18 6.39 7.01
C GLU A 8 -9.31 7.63 6.13
N SER A 9 -10.32 8.48 6.40
CA SER A 9 -10.48 9.74 5.68
C SER A 9 -9.45 10.77 6.12
N GLN A 10 -8.84 11.44 5.15
CA GLN A 10 -7.95 12.57 5.38
C GLN A 10 -8.71 13.73 6.03
N LYS A 11 -8.15 14.28 7.12
CA LYS A 11 -8.71 15.42 7.86
C LYS A 11 -7.91 16.70 7.65
N THR A 12 -6.77 16.62 6.99
CA THR A 12 -5.84 17.74 6.79
C THR A 12 -5.74 18.14 5.33
N TYR A 13 -5.47 19.43 5.10
CA TYR A 13 -5.18 19.95 3.77
C TYR A 13 -3.75 19.60 3.39
N ILE A 14 -3.55 19.15 2.14
CA ILE A 14 -2.24 18.82 1.61
C ILE A 14 -1.82 19.89 0.59
N ASP A 15 -0.67 20.52 0.82
CA ASP A 15 -0.06 21.43 -0.16
C ASP A 15 0.75 20.65 -1.20
N PHE A 16 0.07 20.15 -2.24
CA PHE A 16 0.73 19.40 -3.31
C PHE A 16 1.84 20.19 -4.02
N LYS A 17 1.77 21.52 -4.06
CA LYS A 17 2.82 22.33 -4.71
C LYS A 17 4.17 22.17 -4.02
N HIS A 18 4.15 22.03 -2.69
CA HIS A 18 5.37 21.76 -1.93
C HIS A 18 6.06 20.48 -2.43
N TYR A 19 5.31 19.38 -2.50
CA TYR A 19 5.81 18.08 -2.96
C TYR A 19 6.21 18.08 -4.44
N GLU A 20 5.43 18.71 -5.30
CA GLU A 20 5.73 18.85 -6.73
C GLU A 20 7.04 19.62 -6.98
N ASN A 21 7.33 20.63 -6.17
CA ASN A 21 8.59 21.37 -6.26
C ASN A 21 9.80 20.48 -5.90
N ILE A 22 9.66 19.56 -4.94
CA ILE A 22 10.71 18.61 -4.57
C ILE A 22 10.89 17.57 -5.68
N ILE A 23 9.78 17.03 -6.20
CA ILE A 23 9.80 16.01 -7.25
C ILE A 23 10.30 16.58 -8.58
N GLY A 24 10.02 17.86 -8.85
CA GLY A 24 10.30 18.54 -10.11
C GLY A 24 9.29 18.20 -11.22
N MET A 25 8.14 17.60 -10.86
CA MET A 25 7.08 17.20 -11.78
C MET A 25 5.71 17.43 -11.14
N GLU A 26 4.68 17.58 -11.99
CA GLU A 26 3.31 17.62 -11.53
C GLU A 26 2.85 16.24 -11.05
N ILE A 27 2.29 16.17 -9.83
CA ILE A 27 1.67 14.95 -9.31
C ILE A 27 0.34 14.72 -10.07
N PRO A 28 0.07 13.49 -10.56
CA PRO A 28 -1.15 13.18 -11.30
C PRO A 28 -2.43 13.56 -10.53
N PRO A 29 -3.47 14.08 -11.21
CA PRO A 29 -4.70 14.52 -10.56
C PRO A 29 -5.40 13.44 -9.72
N MET A 30 -5.40 12.18 -10.19
CA MET A 30 -6.04 11.10 -9.43
C MET A 30 -5.25 10.78 -8.17
N MET A 31 -3.92 10.86 -8.21
CA MET A 31 -3.08 10.74 -7.02
C MET A 31 -3.35 11.87 -6.02
N LYS A 32 -3.41 13.12 -6.49
CA LYS A 32 -3.73 14.26 -5.62
C LYS A 32 -5.07 14.07 -4.92
N LEU A 33 -6.10 13.70 -5.67
CA LEU A 33 -7.43 13.44 -5.11
C LEU A 33 -7.39 12.31 -4.10
N PHE A 34 -6.65 11.24 -4.37
CA PHE A 34 -6.52 10.09 -3.49
C PHE A 34 -5.87 10.45 -2.16
N TYR A 35 -4.71 11.11 -2.17
CA TYR A 35 -4.03 11.55 -0.95
C TYR A 35 -4.79 12.64 -0.20
N GLN A 36 -5.56 13.46 -0.91
CA GLN A 36 -6.44 14.43 -0.28
C GLN A 36 -7.68 13.79 0.36
N SER A 37 -8.04 12.56 -0.03
CA SER A 37 -9.22 11.84 0.46
C SER A 37 -8.89 10.90 1.61
N PHE A 38 -7.69 10.32 1.65
CA PHE A 38 -7.32 9.28 2.60
C PHE A 38 -6.07 9.62 3.42
N ASP A 39 -6.08 9.22 4.68
CA ASP A 39 -4.96 9.34 5.60
C ASP A 39 -4.08 8.09 5.56
N PHE A 40 -2.77 8.29 5.43
CA PHE A 40 -1.75 7.23 5.39
C PHE A 40 -0.70 7.38 6.50
N SER A 41 -0.93 8.27 7.46
CA SER A 41 -0.07 8.40 8.64
C SER A 41 -0.18 7.18 9.58
N GLU A 42 -1.35 6.54 9.58
CA GLU A 42 -1.64 5.30 10.27
C GLU A 42 -1.56 4.11 9.31
N SER A 43 -1.38 2.91 9.86
CA SER A 43 -1.45 1.68 9.06
C SER A 43 -2.88 1.40 8.62
N PHE A 44 -3.04 0.54 7.61
CA PHE A 44 -4.37 0.07 7.19
C PHE A 44 -5.19 -0.43 8.38
N SER A 45 -6.50 -0.18 8.37
CA SER A 45 -7.42 -0.68 9.40
C SER A 45 -7.71 -2.19 9.26
N ILE A 46 -6.66 -3.00 9.09
CA ILE A 46 -6.73 -4.46 8.99
C ILE A 46 -6.97 -5.02 10.40
N PRO A 47 -7.86 -6.02 10.56
CA PRO A 47 -8.05 -6.67 11.86
C PRO A 47 -6.74 -7.24 12.41
N GLU A 48 -6.43 -6.93 13.66
CA GLU A 48 -5.23 -7.39 14.35
C GLU A 48 -5.58 -8.38 15.47
N PHE A 49 -4.66 -9.30 15.80
CA PHE A 49 -4.69 -10.07 17.02
C PHE A 49 -3.45 -9.83 17.88
N TYR A 50 -3.61 -9.93 19.20
CA TYR A 50 -2.53 -9.85 20.17
C TYR A 50 -1.90 -11.23 20.37
N HIS A 51 -0.63 -11.35 20.02
CA HIS A 51 0.14 -12.57 20.20
C HIS A 51 0.70 -12.64 21.63
N PRO A 52 0.26 -13.56 22.49
CA PRO A 52 0.60 -13.55 23.91
C PRO A 52 2.09 -13.83 24.20
N ILE A 53 2.77 -14.59 23.35
CA ILE A 53 4.21 -14.91 23.53
C ILE A 53 5.11 -13.72 23.17
N TYR A 54 4.80 -13.00 22.08
CA TYR A 54 5.61 -11.87 21.61
C TYR A 54 5.16 -10.53 22.19
N GLU A 55 4.03 -10.53 22.92
CA GLU A 55 3.43 -9.33 23.53
C GLU A 55 3.20 -8.19 22.52
N SER A 56 2.85 -8.56 21.28
CA SER A 56 2.65 -7.62 20.16
C SER A 56 1.40 -7.94 19.36
N LYS A 57 0.88 -6.93 18.66
CA LYS A 57 -0.21 -7.09 17.70
C LYS A 57 0.32 -7.50 16.32
N TYR A 58 -0.45 -8.32 15.62
CA TYR A 58 -0.18 -8.80 14.27
C TYR A 58 -1.47 -8.80 13.44
N TYR A 59 -1.37 -8.58 12.13
CA TYR A 59 -2.53 -8.64 11.25
C TYR A 59 -3.06 -10.08 11.11
N ILE A 60 -4.38 -10.20 11.04
CA ILE A 60 -5.11 -11.48 10.86
C ILE A 60 -5.18 -11.88 9.38
N GLY A 61 -4.73 -11.01 8.48
CA GLY A 61 -4.74 -11.27 7.05
C GLY A 61 -3.97 -10.21 6.28
N ASP A 62 -3.97 -10.40 4.97
CA ASP A 62 -3.10 -9.69 4.04
C ASP A 62 -3.95 -8.97 2.98
N LEU A 63 -3.52 -7.77 2.58
CA LEU A 63 -4.13 -7.07 1.46
C LEU A 63 -3.48 -7.54 0.16
N VAL A 64 -4.23 -8.33 -0.60
CA VAL A 64 -3.75 -8.98 -1.81
C VAL A 64 -4.45 -8.41 -3.04
N PHE A 65 -3.71 -8.29 -4.13
CA PHE A 65 -4.28 -7.97 -5.44
C PHE A 65 -4.52 -9.25 -6.25
N GLU A 66 -5.65 -9.93 -6.00
CA GLU A 66 -5.92 -11.29 -6.51
C GLU A 66 -5.97 -11.37 -8.05
N GLN A 67 -6.26 -10.24 -8.72
CA GLN A 67 -6.32 -10.20 -10.19
C GLN A 67 -4.96 -10.53 -10.84
N LEU A 68 -3.86 -10.36 -10.11
CA LEU A 68 -2.52 -10.77 -10.52
C LEU A 68 -2.29 -12.23 -10.15
N LYS A 69 -3.10 -13.17 -10.67
CA LYS A 69 -2.98 -14.61 -10.38
C LYS A 69 -1.57 -15.19 -10.58
N LYS A 70 -0.76 -14.56 -11.44
CA LYS A 70 0.65 -14.93 -11.69
C LYS A 70 1.59 -14.50 -10.57
N TRP A 71 1.25 -13.42 -9.87
CA TRP A 71 2.04 -12.78 -8.83
C TRP A 71 1.12 -12.45 -7.64
N PRO A 72 0.88 -13.42 -6.73
CA PRO A 72 0.19 -13.09 -5.48
C PRO A 72 1.09 -12.12 -4.72
N ILE A 73 0.70 -10.85 -4.72
CA ILE A 73 1.47 -9.76 -4.13
C ILE A 73 0.67 -9.23 -2.97
N THR A 74 1.35 -9.16 -1.83
CA THR A 74 0.82 -8.52 -0.64
C THR A 74 1.27 -7.07 -0.62
N LEU A 75 0.32 -6.19 -0.31
CA LEU A 75 0.59 -4.79 -0.09
C LEU A 75 0.98 -4.57 1.38
N ASP A 76 2.25 -4.27 1.64
CA ASP A 76 2.75 -4.05 2.99
C ASP A 76 2.28 -2.69 3.53
N LYS A 77 2.51 -1.64 2.75
CA LYS A 77 2.30 -0.25 3.16
C LYS A 77 2.15 0.67 1.96
N ILE A 78 1.32 1.70 2.11
CA ILE A 78 1.27 2.87 1.22
C ILE A 78 2.28 3.90 1.74
N ASP A 79 3.13 4.42 0.86
CA ASP A 79 4.08 5.46 1.23
C ASP A 79 3.34 6.78 1.45
N THR A 80 3.64 7.49 2.53
CA THR A 80 3.19 8.88 2.71
C THR A 80 3.86 9.80 1.69
N LEU A 81 3.29 10.99 1.41
CA LEU A 81 3.93 11.94 0.50
C LEU A 81 5.36 12.32 0.94
N ASP A 82 5.58 12.43 2.25
CA ASP A 82 6.92 12.69 2.81
C ASP A 82 7.88 11.54 2.48
N GLU A 83 7.47 10.29 2.69
CA GLU A 83 8.26 9.10 2.33
C GLU A 83 8.52 9.03 0.82
N ILE A 84 7.51 9.34 0.01
CA ILE A 84 7.64 9.38 -1.45
C ILE A 84 8.70 10.40 -1.86
N THR A 85 8.65 11.63 -1.32
CA THR A 85 9.65 12.66 -1.65
C THR A 85 11.04 12.32 -1.12
N ASN A 86 11.15 11.79 0.09
CA ASN A 86 12.43 11.37 0.65
C ASN A 86 13.07 10.26 -0.21
N ASN A 87 12.28 9.26 -0.59
CA ASN A 87 12.72 8.18 -1.47
C ASN A 87 13.11 8.72 -2.86
N TRP A 88 12.33 9.66 -3.39
CA TRP A 88 12.65 10.32 -4.67
C TRP A 88 13.98 11.05 -4.62
N GLU A 89 14.25 11.82 -3.57
CA GLU A 89 15.52 12.54 -3.42
C GLU A 89 16.73 11.62 -3.31
N ILE A 90 16.59 10.50 -2.61
CA ILE A 90 17.63 9.48 -2.48
C ILE A 90 17.88 8.80 -3.83
N LYS A 91 16.80 8.46 -4.55
CA LYS A 91 16.85 7.63 -5.76
C LYS A 91 16.91 8.40 -7.07
N LYS A 92 16.89 9.73 -7.07
CA LYS A 92 16.93 10.55 -8.29
C LYS A 92 18.15 10.28 -9.20
N ASN A 93 19.22 9.72 -8.64
CA ASN A 93 20.42 9.34 -9.38
C ASN A 93 20.34 7.92 -9.98
N GLU A 94 19.34 7.12 -9.59
CA GLU A 94 19.07 5.81 -10.15
C GLU A 94 18.27 5.99 -11.46
N LYS A 95 18.88 5.60 -12.59
CA LYS A 95 18.40 5.97 -13.92
C LYS A 95 17.00 5.47 -14.25
N ASP A 96 16.63 4.26 -13.82
CA ASP A 96 15.47 3.58 -14.41
C ASP A 96 14.13 4.22 -14.04
N TRP A 97 13.91 4.58 -12.77
CA TRP A 97 12.62 5.12 -12.34
C TRP A 97 12.46 6.60 -12.69
N TYR A 98 13.55 7.36 -12.58
CA TYR A 98 13.57 8.77 -12.97
C TYR A 98 13.30 8.93 -14.48
N THR A 99 13.92 8.08 -15.31
CA THR A 99 13.77 8.16 -16.77
C THR A 99 12.37 7.76 -17.23
N ASN A 100 11.70 6.85 -16.51
CA ASN A 100 10.35 6.39 -16.85
C ASN A 100 9.23 7.23 -16.22
N HIS A 101 9.58 8.32 -15.51
CA HIS A 101 8.61 9.18 -14.80
C HIS A 101 7.68 8.37 -13.89
N LEU A 102 8.24 7.40 -13.16
CA LEU A 102 7.50 6.54 -12.23
C LEU A 102 7.79 6.93 -10.80
N LEU A 103 6.74 7.12 -10.01
CA LEU A 103 6.84 7.44 -8.60
C LEU A 103 6.33 6.26 -7.78
N ARG A 104 7.16 5.71 -6.89
CA ARG A 104 6.74 4.63 -6.00
C ARG A 104 5.71 5.18 -5.01
N ILE A 105 4.59 4.49 -4.86
CA ILE A 105 3.48 4.88 -3.98
C ILE A 105 3.17 3.81 -2.92
N ALA A 106 3.70 2.59 -3.06
CA ALA A 106 3.53 1.55 -2.05
C ALA A 106 4.64 0.51 -2.09
N GLN A 107 4.87 -0.11 -0.94
CA GLN A 107 5.74 -1.25 -0.76
C GLN A 107 4.94 -2.56 -0.88
N ILE A 108 5.59 -3.58 -1.42
CA ILE A 108 5.08 -4.93 -1.52
C ILE A 108 6.01 -5.91 -0.77
N ASP A 109 5.49 -7.08 -0.44
CA ASP A 109 6.16 -8.14 0.34
C ASP A 109 7.38 -8.79 -0.35
N ILE A 110 7.57 -8.50 -1.64
CA ILE A 110 8.69 -8.96 -2.47
C ILE A 110 9.54 -7.79 -2.95
N GLY A 111 10.75 -8.07 -3.46
CA GLY A 111 11.64 -7.04 -4.01
C GLY A 111 10.96 -6.27 -5.15
N GLY A 112 10.67 -4.98 -4.94
CA GLY A 112 9.92 -4.18 -5.91
C GLY A 112 9.09 -3.05 -5.28
N GLY A 113 7.99 -2.71 -5.95
CA GLY A 113 6.98 -1.78 -5.44
C GLY A 113 5.83 -1.53 -6.39
N ILE A 114 4.85 -0.77 -5.90
CA ILE A 114 3.77 -0.21 -6.71
C ILE A 114 4.13 1.23 -7.04
N TYR A 115 3.99 1.58 -8.31
CA TYR A 115 4.36 2.87 -8.87
C TYR A 115 3.17 3.51 -9.57
N ILE A 116 3.21 4.83 -9.70
CA ILE A 116 2.27 5.59 -10.53
C ILE A 116 3.04 6.32 -11.62
N GLY A 117 2.50 6.31 -12.84
CA GLY A 117 3.06 7.09 -13.92
C GLY A 117 2.71 8.57 -13.77
N MET A 118 3.75 9.41 -13.88
CA MET A 118 3.64 10.85 -13.63
C MET A 118 3.34 11.65 -14.90
N GLN A 119 3.66 11.10 -16.09
CA GLN A 119 3.60 11.81 -17.37
C GLN A 119 3.21 10.90 -18.54
N ASN A 120 2.90 11.54 -19.67
CA ASN A 120 2.66 10.90 -20.98
C ASN A 120 1.53 9.85 -20.92
N GLU A 121 1.66 8.78 -21.71
CA GLU A 121 0.67 7.70 -21.84
C GLU A 121 0.51 6.86 -20.57
N LEU A 122 1.43 6.99 -19.61
CA LEU A 122 1.38 6.30 -18.32
C LEU A 122 0.79 7.17 -17.21
N LYS A 123 0.41 8.42 -17.49
CA LYS A 123 -0.11 9.33 -16.45
C LYS A 123 -1.31 8.71 -15.75
N ASP A 124 -1.27 8.71 -14.41
CA ASP A 124 -2.23 8.09 -13.50
C ASP A 124 -2.19 6.54 -13.46
N ASN A 125 -1.65 5.84 -14.46
CA ASN A 125 -1.57 4.38 -14.45
C ASN A 125 -0.77 3.84 -13.26
N VAL A 126 -1.27 2.77 -12.66
CA VAL A 126 -0.59 2.05 -11.59
C VAL A 126 0.18 0.88 -12.18
N ILE A 127 1.45 0.79 -11.81
CA ILE A 127 2.44 -0.10 -12.38
C ILE A 127 3.08 -0.90 -11.25
N LEU A 128 3.16 -2.21 -11.45
CA LEU A 128 3.94 -3.11 -10.63
C LEU A 128 5.35 -3.23 -11.22
N ASP A 129 6.37 -3.03 -10.39
CA ASP A 129 7.76 -3.28 -10.75
C ASP A 129 8.38 -4.24 -9.72
N ILE A 130 8.76 -5.43 -10.18
CA ILE A 130 9.47 -6.45 -9.39
C ILE A 130 10.92 -6.43 -9.88
N TRP A 131 11.86 -6.04 -9.03
CA TRP A 131 13.22 -5.67 -9.48
C TRP A 131 14.01 -6.86 -10.06
N ASP A 132 13.78 -8.06 -9.55
CA ASP A 132 14.47 -9.28 -9.98
C ASP A 132 13.66 -10.12 -10.98
N SER A 133 12.56 -9.58 -11.52
CA SER A 133 11.70 -10.25 -12.51
C SER A 133 12.13 -9.92 -13.94
N GLU A 134 11.99 -10.88 -14.86
CA GLU A 134 12.14 -10.65 -16.30
C GLU A 134 11.08 -9.68 -16.83
N GLU A 135 9.89 -9.69 -16.23
CA GLU A 135 8.79 -8.76 -16.52
C GLU A 135 8.84 -7.60 -15.52
N ARG A 136 9.24 -6.42 -16.01
CA ARG A 136 9.24 -5.15 -15.25
C ARG A 136 8.20 -4.17 -15.78
N ASN A 137 7.80 -3.22 -14.94
CA ASN A 137 6.83 -2.16 -15.27
C ASN A 137 5.49 -2.68 -15.82
N ILE A 138 4.89 -3.65 -15.13
CA ILE A 138 3.63 -4.27 -15.53
C ILE A 138 2.47 -3.31 -15.17
N PRO A 139 1.68 -2.81 -16.13
CA PRO A 139 0.49 -2.02 -15.80
C PRO A 139 -0.57 -2.92 -15.14
N ILE A 140 -1.05 -2.53 -13.95
CA ILE A 140 -2.00 -3.32 -13.17
C ILE A 140 -3.33 -2.61 -12.94
N SER A 141 -3.37 -1.29 -13.15
CA SER A 141 -4.60 -0.50 -13.06
C SER A 141 -4.48 0.82 -13.81
N ASN A 142 -5.62 1.41 -14.17
CA ASN A 142 -5.68 2.70 -14.88
C ASN A 142 -5.47 3.90 -13.95
N ASN A 143 -5.78 3.74 -12.67
CA ASN A 143 -5.56 4.77 -11.65
C ASN A 143 -5.51 4.14 -10.25
N ILE A 144 -5.11 4.97 -9.28
CA ILE A 144 -4.95 4.56 -7.89
C ILE A 144 -6.27 4.10 -7.25
N PHE A 145 -7.42 4.71 -7.56
CA PHE A 145 -8.70 4.28 -7.00
C PHE A 145 -9.09 2.89 -7.50
N ASP A 146 -8.94 2.64 -8.81
CA ASP A 146 -9.19 1.34 -9.41
C ASP A 146 -8.28 0.27 -8.80
N PHE A 147 -7.01 0.61 -8.53
CA PHE A 147 -6.07 -0.29 -7.85
C PHE A 147 -6.56 -0.66 -6.45
N PHE A 148 -6.88 0.32 -5.60
CA PHE A 148 -7.37 0.05 -4.24
C PHE A 148 -8.74 -0.63 -4.21
N ASN A 149 -9.59 -0.40 -5.20
CA ASN A 149 -10.87 -1.09 -5.33
C ASN A 149 -10.71 -2.57 -5.72
N GLY A 150 -9.57 -2.94 -6.32
CA GLY A 150 -9.20 -4.31 -6.67
C GLY A 150 -8.45 -5.08 -5.56
N LEU A 151 -8.03 -4.40 -4.49
CA LEU A 151 -7.42 -5.06 -3.34
C LEU A 151 -8.47 -5.80 -2.51
N GLU A 152 -8.09 -6.98 -2.02
CA GLU A 152 -8.91 -7.81 -1.17
C GLU A 152 -8.15 -8.19 0.10
N LEU A 153 -8.82 -8.08 1.25
CA LEU A 153 -8.31 -8.68 2.48
C LEU A 153 -8.55 -10.19 2.45
N ILE A 154 -7.46 -10.96 2.41
CA ILE A 154 -7.47 -12.41 2.55
C ILE A 154 -7.10 -12.75 3.97
N LEU A 155 -7.99 -13.45 4.67
CA LEU A 155 -7.71 -13.97 6.01
C LEU A 155 -7.05 -15.34 5.87
N ASN A 156 -5.87 -15.53 6.45
CA ASN A 156 -5.17 -16.81 6.50
C ASN A 156 -4.79 -17.21 7.95
N GLU A 157 -5.08 -18.45 8.35
CA GLU A 157 -4.68 -18.96 9.67
C GLU A 157 -3.15 -19.11 9.78
N GLU A 158 -2.42 -19.18 8.66
CA GLU A 158 -0.96 -19.16 8.67
C GLU A 158 -0.41 -17.87 9.28
N SER A 159 -1.11 -16.74 9.09
CA SER A 159 -0.77 -15.44 9.69
C SER A 159 -1.05 -15.40 11.21
N LEU A 160 -1.69 -16.43 11.77
CA LEU A 160 -1.99 -16.54 13.20
C LEU A 160 -0.93 -17.33 13.99
N TYR A 161 0.25 -17.60 13.42
CA TYR A 161 1.38 -18.22 14.12
C TYR A 161 1.01 -19.54 14.85
N GLY A 162 0.16 -20.35 14.20
CA GLY A 162 -0.30 -21.65 14.72
C GLY A 162 -1.58 -21.61 15.56
N TYR A 163 -2.15 -20.44 15.81
CA TYR A 163 -3.49 -20.31 16.36
C TYR A 163 -4.56 -20.48 15.28
N LYS A 164 -5.77 -20.87 15.70
CA LYS A 164 -6.95 -20.99 14.83
C LYS A 164 -7.90 -19.83 15.02
N TYR A 165 -8.72 -19.51 14.01
CA TYR A 165 -9.75 -18.49 14.15
C TYR A 165 -10.71 -18.77 15.30
N SER A 166 -11.02 -20.04 15.57
CA SER A 166 -11.88 -20.45 16.67
C SER A 166 -11.34 -20.14 18.06
N GLN A 167 -10.04 -19.83 18.18
CA GLN A 167 -9.41 -19.39 19.42
C GLN A 167 -9.46 -17.87 19.59
N LEU A 168 -9.81 -17.12 18.54
CA LEU A 168 -9.90 -15.67 18.62
C LEU A 168 -11.16 -15.23 19.37
N TYR A 169 -10.99 -14.26 20.26
CA TYR A 169 -12.09 -13.59 20.95
C TYR A 169 -11.75 -12.11 21.15
N LYS A 170 -12.74 -11.27 21.42
CA LYS A 170 -12.52 -9.83 21.61
C LYS A 170 -13.29 -9.37 22.84
N ASN A 171 -12.62 -8.72 23.79
CA ASN A 171 -13.33 -8.12 24.91
C ASN A 171 -14.02 -6.82 24.47
N TRP A 172 -15.03 -6.40 25.21
CA TRP A 172 -15.69 -5.14 24.95
C TRP A 172 -14.73 -3.97 25.17
N GLY A 173 -14.65 -3.07 24.19
CA GLY A 173 -13.78 -1.88 24.23
C GLY A 173 -12.39 -2.07 23.62
N GLU A 174 -12.01 -3.29 23.24
CA GLU A 174 -10.75 -3.53 22.53
C GLU A 174 -10.91 -3.30 21.03
N ASP A 175 -9.83 -2.93 20.33
CA ASP A 175 -9.77 -2.82 18.87
C ASP A 175 -9.13 -4.06 18.21
N PHE A 176 -8.41 -4.89 18.96
CA PHE A 176 -7.76 -6.12 18.52
C PHE A 176 -8.46 -7.40 19.04
N TRP A 177 -8.10 -8.55 18.47
CA TRP A 177 -8.51 -9.88 18.91
C TRP A 177 -7.49 -10.50 19.88
N ARG A 178 -7.96 -11.21 20.89
CA ARG A 178 -7.14 -12.02 21.81
C ARG A 178 -7.21 -13.49 21.44
N VAL A 179 -6.24 -14.25 21.92
CA VAL A 179 -6.17 -15.70 21.74
C VAL A 179 -6.55 -16.41 23.03
N ARG A 180 -7.47 -17.38 22.96
CA ARG A 180 -7.76 -18.30 24.08
C ARG A 180 -6.61 -19.29 24.22
N SER A 181 -6.03 -19.33 25.41
CA SER A 181 -5.12 -20.39 25.88
C SER A 181 -5.84 -21.71 26.03
#